data_AF-A0ABD4YJG8-F1
#
_entry.id   AF-A0ABD4YJG8-F1
#
_cell.length_a   1.000
_cell.length_b   1.000
_cell.length_c   1.000
_cell.angle_alpha   90.00
_cell.angle_beta   90.00
_cell.angle_gamma   90.00
#
_symmetry.space_group_name_H-M   'P 1'
#
loop_
_entity.id
_entity.type
_entity.pdbx_description
1 polymer ?
#
loop_
_entity_poly.entity_id
_entity_poly.type
_entity_poly.pdbx_seq_one_letter_code
_entity_poly.pdbx_strand_id
1 'polypeptide(L)'
;MIGNVPQRSTEVIQFELNDQQANFLDCAARQVGAMGGPDVAGSAKTSIFHAQALMRLMGRPQRDLLELFSNGKVAAIEFTGMREPEQDPAPKFLPPVDIICNEPTTLYLSSRSQILLSLVNYRSFAFDIDNESKQIRIVGNFKGGGAVGLPSETGSVTAELSSHSGLELGPHTEPPYNCSLNAENGHSPAPSALILTARWNPSQEPTKLIPVRNVIAKLNGLEALALSSKSFCFSRSECFVKDDSEDMLEHSIIQFDPRGDFTLRYNSYRYSVHEKASQLARQAYWSLKDLLNQADCYEFVLLPTSALLINNSQALHARDTIKDNRRLLIRLFGYSPDTQPLILQQDPLIVRG
;
A
#
# COMPACT_ATOMS: atom_id res chain seq x y z
N MET A 1 33.43 7.22 -12.60
CA MET A 1 32.14 7.14 -13.30
C MET A 1 31.04 7.36 -12.28
N ILE A 2 30.54 8.60 -12.21
CA ILE A 2 29.43 8.94 -11.33
C ILE A 2 28.20 8.42 -12.06
N GLY A 3 27.58 7.37 -11.52
CA GLY A 3 26.36 6.80 -12.08
C GLY A 3 25.29 7.88 -12.12
N ASN A 4 24.68 8.07 -13.28
CA ASN A 4 23.45 8.85 -13.42
C ASN A 4 22.39 8.18 -12.53
N VAL A 5 22.16 8.74 -11.35
CA VAL A 5 20.91 8.52 -10.61
C VAL A 5 19.82 9.13 -11.49
N PRO A 6 18.80 8.36 -11.93
CA PRO A 6 17.68 8.93 -12.67
C PRO A 6 17.12 10.11 -11.88
N GLN A 7 17.03 11.27 -12.51
CA GLN A 7 16.39 12.44 -11.92
C GLN A 7 14.96 12.02 -11.56
N ARG A 8 14.65 11.93 -10.26
CA ARG A 8 13.34 11.44 -9.78
C ARG A 8 12.25 12.23 -10.50
N SER A 9 11.33 11.52 -11.16
CA SER A 9 10.20 12.15 -11.85
C SER A 9 9.36 12.96 -10.88
N THR A 10 8.54 13.86 -11.41
CA THR A 10 7.53 14.59 -10.64
C THR A 10 6.48 13.69 -9.97
N GLU A 11 6.46 12.37 -10.23
CA GLU A 11 5.47 11.44 -9.67
C GLU A 11 5.86 10.86 -8.30
N VAL A 12 7.13 10.95 -7.90
CA VAL A 12 7.61 10.47 -6.59
C VAL A 12 8.33 11.62 -5.91
N ILE A 13 7.89 11.97 -4.71
CA ILE A 13 8.49 13.05 -3.92
C ILE A 13 9.12 12.51 -2.64
N GLN A 14 10.23 13.14 -2.24
CA GLN A 14 10.85 12.89 -0.95
C GLN A 14 10.41 13.96 0.04
N PHE A 15 9.98 13.53 1.22
CA PHE A 15 9.65 14.38 2.35
C PHE A 15 10.64 14.12 3.47
N GLU A 16 11.58 15.04 3.66
CA GLU A 16 12.56 14.95 4.74
C GLU A 16 12.08 15.75 5.96
N LEU A 17 12.05 15.09 7.13
CA LEU A 17 11.79 15.75 8.41
C LEU A 17 13.10 16.31 8.96
N ASN A 18 13.08 17.56 9.43
CA ASN A 18 14.19 18.10 10.21
C ASN A 18 14.18 17.55 11.65
N ASP A 19 15.25 17.79 12.41
CA ASP A 19 15.40 17.26 13.77
C ASP A 19 14.23 17.59 14.71
N GLN A 20 13.69 18.82 14.64
CA GLN A 20 12.58 19.25 15.48
C GLN A 20 11.30 18.49 15.14
N GLN A 21 11.02 18.34 13.84
CA GLN A 21 9.86 17.61 13.34
C GLN A 21 9.97 16.10 13.62
N ALA A 22 11.16 15.53 13.45
CA ALA A 22 11.45 14.14 13.76
C ALA A 22 11.29 13.82 15.25
N ASN A 23 11.78 14.70 16.14
CA ASN A 23 11.59 14.57 17.58
C ASN A 23 10.11 14.66 17.98
N PHE A 24 9.37 15.61 17.39
CA PHE A 24 7.94 15.73 17.65
C PHE A 24 7.19 14.46 17.22
N LEU A 25 7.46 13.97 16.01
CA LEU A 25 6.84 12.76 15.47
C LEU A 25 7.17 11.53 16.31
N ASP A 26 8.41 11.41 16.81
CA ASP A 26 8.83 10.32 17.69
C ASP A 26 8.01 10.30 19.00
N CYS A 27 7.93 11.43 19.70
CA CYS A 27 7.15 11.54 20.93
C CYS A 27 5.67 11.24 20.70
N ALA A 28 5.09 11.77 19.61
CA ALA A 28 3.70 11.54 19.24
C ALA A 28 3.42 10.06 18.93
N ALA A 29 4.31 9.42 18.15
CA ALA A 29 4.18 8.00 17.80
C ALA A 29 4.30 7.09 19.03
N ARG A 30 5.18 7.43 19.99
CA ARG A 30 5.27 6.70 21.28
C ARG A 30 4.01 6.85 22.11
N GLN A 31 3.43 8.06 22.16
CA GLN A 31 2.19 8.31 22.88
C GLN A 31 1.03 7.47 22.31
N VAL A 32 0.82 7.49 20.99
CA VAL A 32 -0.23 6.69 20.33
C VAL A 32 0.07 5.19 20.43
N GLY A 33 1.35 4.79 20.31
CA GLY A 33 1.77 3.40 20.49
C GLY A 33 1.46 2.89 21.89
N ALA A 34 1.68 3.69 22.94
CA ALA A 34 1.36 3.35 24.32
C ALA A 34 -0.15 3.21 24.60
N MET A 35 -1.01 3.81 23.75
CA MET A 35 -2.47 3.59 23.82
C MET A 35 -2.86 2.20 23.28
N GLY A 36 -2.00 1.57 22.48
CA GLY A 36 -2.31 0.34 21.74
C GLY A 36 -2.29 0.50 20.21
N GLY A 37 -1.86 1.66 19.70
CA GLY A 37 -1.66 1.89 18.27
C GLY A 37 -2.96 1.99 17.44
N PRO A 38 -2.88 1.83 16.10
CA PRO A 38 -4.02 2.07 15.20
C PRO A 38 -5.29 1.22 15.45
N ASP A 39 -5.16 0.09 16.16
CA ASP A 39 -6.27 -0.84 16.41
C ASP A 39 -7.10 -0.51 17.65
N VAL A 40 -6.72 0.49 18.45
CA VAL A 40 -7.53 0.91 19.61
C VAL A 40 -8.35 2.17 19.32
N ALA A 41 -9.53 2.24 19.93
CA ALA A 41 -10.37 3.44 19.86
C ALA A 41 -9.64 4.67 20.43
N GLY A 42 -9.81 5.82 19.79
CA GLY A 42 -9.20 7.08 20.16
C GLY A 42 -7.81 7.32 19.54
N SER A 43 -7.13 6.29 19.04
CA SER A 43 -5.82 6.44 18.38
C SER A 43 -5.90 7.28 17.12
N ALA A 44 -6.92 7.07 16.28
CA ALA A 44 -7.09 7.85 15.05
C ALA A 44 -7.26 9.35 15.34
N LYS A 45 -8.11 9.70 16.32
CA LYS A 45 -8.32 11.10 16.75
C LYS A 45 -7.01 11.73 17.28
N THR A 46 -6.26 10.96 18.06
CA THR A 46 -4.98 11.41 18.64
C THR A 46 -3.92 11.60 17.55
N SER A 47 -3.85 10.69 16.58
CA SER A 47 -2.98 10.79 15.40
C SER A 47 -3.30 12.02 14.55
N ILE A 48 -4.58 12.33 14.33
CA ILE A 48 -5.00 13.57 13.63
C ILE A 48 -4.55 14.82 14.39
N PHE A 49 -4.73 14.85 15.71
CA PHE A 49 -4.28 15.97 16.54
C PHE A 49 -2.76 16.19 16.43
N HIS A 50 -1.97 15.11 16.51
CA HIS A 50 -0.51 15.19 16.34
C HIS A 50 -0.11 15.60 14.92
N ALA A 51 -0.78 15.09 13.88
CA ALA A 51 -0.53 15.49 12.51
C ALA A 51 -0.78 16.99 12.29
N GLN A 52 -1.87 17.54 12.83
CA GLN A 52 -2.15 18.98 12.79
C GLN A 52 -1.09 19.80 13.54
N ALA A 53 -0.59 19.30 14.67
CA ALA A 53 0.49 19.94 15.40
C ALA A 53 1.83 19.89 14.65
N LEU A 54 2.16 18.76 14.04
CA LEU A 54 3.36 18.59 13.23
C LEU A 54 3.32 19.47 11.97
N MET A 55 2.15 19.61 11.31
CA MET A 55 1.98 20.53 10.18
C MET A 55 2.32 21.97 10.54
N ARG A 56 2.08 22.42 11.78
CA ARG A 56 2.44 23.77 12.23
C ARG A 56 3.96 24.00 12.28
N LEU A 57 4.75 22.93 12.42
CA LEU A 57 6.22 22.97 12.35
C LEU A 57 6.76 22.93 10.92
N MET A 58 5.92 22.72 9.92
CA MET A 58 6.31 22.64 8.51
C MET A 58 6.21 24.01 7.82
N GLY A 59 7.22 24.34 7.03
CA GLY A 59 7.21 25.49 6.12
C GLY A 59 6.31 25.25 4.90
N ARG A 60 6.04 26.32 4.13
CA ARG A 60 5.22 26.24 2.91
C ARG A 60 5.68 25.15 1.93
N PRO A 61 6.98 25.00 1.60
CA PRO A 61 7.43 23.99 0.64
C PRO A 61 7.07 22.55 1.05
N GLN A 62 7.24 22.19 2.33
CA GLN A 62 6.86 20.86 2.83
C GLN A 62 5.34 20.64 2.75
N ARG A 63 4.52 21.66 3.06
CA ARG A 63 3.07 21.53 2.96
C ARG A 63 2.60 21.36 1.51
N ASP A 64 3.23 22.06 0.57
CA ASP A 64 2.94 21.90 -0.86
C ASP A 64 3.21 20.45 -1.33
N LEU A 65 4.27 19.80 -0.82
CA LEU A 65 4.53 18.38 -1.11
C LEU A 65 3.40 17.45 -0.63
N LEU A 66 2.88 17.67 0.58
CA LEU A 66 1.76 16.89 1.11
C LEU A 66 0.48 17.12 0.30
N GLU A 67 0.24 18.37 -0.10
CA GLU A 67 -0.90 18.77 -0.92
C GLU A 67 -0.86 18.14 -2.33
N LEU A 68 0.32 17.99 -2.93
CA LEU A 68 0.48 17.27 -4.20
C LEU A 68 -0.02 15.82 -4.08
N PHE A 69 0.27 15.13 -2.98
CA PHE A 69 -0.21 13.76 -2.78
C PHE A 69 -1.71 13.72 -2.51
N SER A 70 -2.23 14.57 -1.61
CA SER A 70 -3.67 14.58 -1.30
C SER A 70 -4.54 14.92 -2.50
N ASN A 71 -4.01 15.72 -3.44
CA ASN A 71 -4.68 16.07 -4.70
C ASN A 71 -4.43 15.04 -5.82
N GLY A 72 -3.83 13.89 -5.50
CA GLY A 72 -3.56 12.81 -6.44
C GLY A 72 -2.49 13.09 -7.49
N LYS A 73 -1.75 14.20 -7.39
CA LYS A 73 -0.77 14.64 -8.40
C LYS A 73 0.54 13.86 -8.38
N VAL A 74 0.81 13.13 -7.31
CA VAL A 74 1.97 12.24 -7.18
C VAL A 74 1.53 10.83 -6.82
N ALA A 75 2.31 9.87 -7.27
CA ALA A 75 2.13 8.44 -7.04
C ALA A 75 2.62 8.02 -5.65
N ALA A 76 3.64 8.68 -5.10
CA ALA A 76 4.16 8.34 -3.77
C ALA A 76 4.89 9.48 -3.05
N ILE A 77 4.92 9.39 -1.72
CA ILE A 77 5.82 10.15 -0.84
C ILE A 77 6.77 9.18 -0.12
N GLU A 78 8.06 9.42 -0.21
CA GLU A 78 9.08 8.81 0.65
C GLU A 78 9.38 9.73 1.84
N PHE A 79 8.88 9.38 3.02
CA PHE A 79 9.22 10.06 4.28
C PHE A 79 10.59 9.60 4.78
N THR A 80 11.48 10.55 5.09
CA THR A 80 12.86 10.30 5.57
C THR A 80 13.22 11.22 6.73
N GLY A 81 14.31 10.92 7.45
CA GLY A 81 14.76 11.71 8.60
C GLY A 81 14.00 11.42 9.90
N MET A 82 13.31 10.29 10.01
CA MET A 82 12.61 9.88 11.24
C MET A 82 13.57 9.26 12.25
N ARG A 83 13.21 9.31 13.54
CA ARG A 83 13.97 8.64 14.62
C ARG A 83 13.86 7.12 14.50
N GLU A 84 14.96 6.45 14.83
CA GLU A 84 15.04 5.00 14.89
C GLU A 84 14.42 4.51 16.21
N PRO A 85 13.67 3.39 16.21
CA PRO A 85 13.23 2.77 17.45
C PRO A 85 14.43 2.30 18.28
N GLU A 86 14.33 2.42 19.60
CA GLU A 86 15.41 2.02 20.51
C GLU A 86 15.52 0.50 20.59
N GLN A 87 16.74 -0.03 20.39
CA GLN A 87 17.12 -1.42 20.70
C GLN A 87 16.20 -2.50 20.10
N ASP A 88 15.93 -2.43 18.79
CA ASP A 88 15.10 -3.42 18.08
C ASP A 88 15.90 -4.20 17.01
N PRO A 89 16.91 -5.00 17.38
CA PRO A 89 17.69 -5.76 16.41
C PRO A 89 16.85 -6.84 15.74
N ALA A 90 17.10 -7.08 14.45
CA ALA A 90 16.42 -8.14 13.72
C ALA A 90 16.67 -9.52 14.39
N PRO A 91 15.61 -10.29 14.72
CA PRO A 91 15.76 -11.58 15.37
C PRO A 91 16.34 -12.60 14.38
N LYS A 92 16.83 -13.73 14.89
CA LYS A 92 17.33 -14.82 14.03
C LYS A 92 16.21 -15.38 13.13
N PHE A 93 15.01 -15.48 13.67
CA PHE A 93 13.79 -15.90 12.97
C PHE A 93 12.67 -14.94 13.36
N LEU A 94 11.77 -14.64 12.42
CA LEU A 94 10.59 -13.82 12.72
C LEU A 94 9.70 -14.53 13.75
N PRO A 95 9.29 -13.85 14.84
CA PRO A 95 8.27 -14.39 15.73
C PRO A 95 6.91 -14.57 15.03
N PRO A 96 5.98 -15.34 15.61
CA PRO A 96 4.60 -15.42 15.13
C PRO A 96 3.93 -14.05 14.98
N VAL A 97 3.06 -13.90 13.96
CA VAL A 97 2.41 -12.62 13.61
C VAL A 97 1.59 -12.06 14.78
N ASP A 98 0.86 -12.91 15.51
CA ASP A 98 0.06 -12.54 16.68
C ASP A 98 0.88 -11.93 17.81
N ILE A 99 2.15 -12.36 17.95
CA ILE A 99 3.08 -11.77 18.92
C ILE A 99 3.61 -10.43 18.37
N ILE A 100 4.14 -10.42 17.14
CA ILE A 100 4.75 -9.23 16.52
C ILE A 100 3.78 -8.04 16.50
N CYS A 101 2.51 -8.25 16.16
CA CYS A 101 1.51 -7.19 16.05
C CYS A 101 1.35 -6.36 17.32
N ASN A 102 1.57 -6.98 18.48
CA ASN A 102 1.33 -6.35 19.78
C ASN A 102 2.62 -5.84 20.45
N GLU A 103 3.79 -6.02 19.83
CA GLU A 103 5.05 -5.55 20.41
C GLU A 103 5.17 -4.02 20.37
N PRO A 104 5.78 -3.40 21.40
CA PRO A 104 5.87 -1.94 21.51
C PRO A 104 6.45 -1.26 20.26
N THR A 105 7.49 -1.83 19.64
CA THR A 105 8.10 -1.26 18.44
C THR A 105 7.16 -1.31 17.23
N THR A 106 6.39 -2.40 17.08
CA THR A 106 5.37 -2.50 16.03
C THR A 106 4.27 -1.46 16.24
N LEU A 107 3.78 -1.31 17.46
CA LEU A 107 2.77 -0.32 17.81
C LEU A 107 3.27 1.11 17.57
N TYR A 108 4.51 1.41 17.94
CA TYR A 108 5.17 2.68 17.67
C TYR A 108 5.27 2.98 16.16
N LEU A 109 5.80 2.05 15.36
CA LEU A 109 5.99 2.23 13.91
C LEU A 109 4.64 2.37 13.17
N SER A 110 3.63 1.58 13.60
CA SER A 110 2.28 1.67 13.07
C SER A 110 1.63 3.01 13.42
N SER A 111 1.79 3.47 14.65
CA SER A 111 1.28 4.78 15.11
C SER A 111 1.91 5.93 14.35
N ARG A 112 3.23 5.86 14.11
CA ARG A 112 3.93 6.83 13.26
C ARG A 112 3.32 6.87 11.87
N SER A 113 3.06 5.71 11.28
CA SER A 113 2.43 5.60 9.96
C SER A 113 0.99 6.16 9.94
N GLN A 114 0.22 5.99 11.00
CA GLN A 114 -1.12 6.58 11.14
C GLN A 114 -1.07 8.12 11.23
N ILE A 115 -0.09 8.68 11.92
CA ILE A 115 0.16 10.13 11.96
C ILE A 115 0.55 10.65 10.57
N LEU A 116 1.45 9.95 9.86
CA LEU A 116 1.88 10.31 8.50
C LEU A 116 0.72 10.27 7.49
N LEU A 117 -0.17 9.27 7.57
CA LEU A 117 -1.41 9.25 6.78
C LEU A 117 -2.29 10.48 7.09
N SER A 118 -2.39 10.85 8.35
CA SER A 118 -3.18 12.01 8.78
C SER A 118 -2.61 13.35 8.28
N LEU A 119 -1.30 13.44 7.96
CA LEU A 119 -0.69 14.64 7.36
C LEU A 119 -1.23 14.95 5.97
N VAL A 120 -1.60 13.92 5.21
CA VAL A 120 -2.25 14.08 3.89
C VAL A 120 -3.77 14.00 3.98
N ASN A 121 -4.33 14.13 5.18
CA ASN A 121 -5.76 14.02 5.50
C ASN A 121 -6.37 12.65 5.17
N TYR A 122 -5.57 11.57 5.20
CA TYR A 122 -6.06 10.22 4.97
C TYR A 122 -6.37 9.55 6.31
N ARG A 123 -7.41 8.71 6.32
CA ARG A 123 -7.84 7.97 7.51
C ARG A 123 -7.48 6.50 7.36
N SER A 124 -6.77 5.95 8.34
CA SER A 124 -6.45 4.52 8.35
C SER A 124 -7.68 3.66 8.64
N PHE A 125 -7.73 2.44 8.09
CA PHE A 125 -8.88 1.55 8.23
C PHE A 125 -8.53 0.05 8.06
N ALA A 126 -9.50 -0.82 8.32
CA ALA A 126 -9.47 -2.24 8.00
C ALA A 126 -10.77 -2.70 7.32
N PHE A 127 -10.69 -3.75 6.50
CA PHE A 127 -11.86 -4.50 6.07
C PHE A 127 -12.24 -5.54 7.12
N ASP A 128 -13.53 -5.83 7.27
CA ASP A 128 -14.03 -6.89 8.17
C ASP A 128 -13.61 -8.30 7.74
N ILE A 129 -13.47 -8.52 6.42
CA ILE A 129 -13.09 -9.81 5.82
C ILE A 129 -11.57 -10.08 5.75
N ASP A 130 -10.73 -9.12 6.15
CA ASP A 130 -9.27 -9.19 6.03
C ASP A 130 -8.59 -8.95 7.38
N ASN A 131 -7.49 -9.68 7.62
CA ASN A 131 -6.59 -9.46 8.76
C ASN A 131 -7.31 -9.33 10.12
N GLU A 132 -8.36 -10.13 10.35
CA GLU A 132 -9.17 -10.09 11.57
C GLU A 132 -9.72 -8.69 11.92
N SER A 133 -10.06 -7.89 10.91
CA SER A 133 -10.51 -6.49 11.09
C SER A 133 -9.47 -5.56 11.74
N LYS A 134 -8.19 -5.95 11.76
CA LYS A 134 -7.09 -5.13 12.29
C LYS A 134 -6.50 -4.24 11.20
N GLN A 135 -6.21 -2.99 11.55
CA GLN A 135 -5.55 -2.02 10.67
C GLN A 135 -4.07 -2.36 10.50
N ILE A 136 -3.39 -2.76 11.58
CA ILE A 136 -1.97 -3.13 11.55
C ILE A 136 -1.80 -4.44 10.79
N ARG A 137 -1.06 -4.39 9.66
CA ARG A 137 -0.74 -5.56 8.84
C ARG A 137 0.77 -5.80 8.84
N ILE A 138 1.17 -7.03 9.13
CA ILE A 138 2.55 -7.47 9.07
C ILE A 138 2.83 -8.05 7.68
N VAL A 139 3.96 -7.70 7.10
CA VAL A 139 4.38 -8.15 5.77
C VAL A 139 5.78 -8.73 5.87
N GLY A 140 5.90 -10.04 5.74
CA GLY A 140 7.16 -10.78 5.92
C GLY A 140 7.02 -12.23 5.47
N ASN A 141 8.11 -12.98 5.39
CA ASN A 141 8.04 -14.37 4.96
C ASN A 141 7.70 -15.32 6.14
N PHE A 142 6.42 -15.70 6.26
CA PHE A 142 5.93 -16.66 7.25
C PHE A 142 5.48 -17.99 6.62
N LYS A 143 5.12 -17.98 5.33
CA LYS A 143 4.60 -19.14 4.57
C LYS A 143 5.66 -19.82 3.70
N GLY A 144 6.84 -19.22 3.58
CA GLY A 144 7.95 -19.76 2.80
C GLY A 144 8.02 -19.31 1.35
N GLY A 145 8.90 -19.93 0.57
CA GLY A 145 9.11 -19.62 -0.85
C GLY A 145 10.07 -18.44 -1.12
N GLY A 146 10.84 -18.04 -0.11
CA GLY A 146 11.95 -17.10 -0.29
C GLY A 146 13.16 -17.76 -0.95
N ALA A 147 14.21 -16.98 -1.22
CA ALA A 147 15.46 -17.50 -1.78
C ALA A 147 16.17 -18.46 -0.80
N VAL A 148 15.92 -18.27 0.49
CA VAL A 148 16.29 -19.20 1.56
C VAL A 148 15.00 -19.77 2.16
N GLY A 149 14.86 -21.08 2.18
CA GLY A 149 13.69 -21.74 2.78
C GLY A 149 13.60 -21.52 4.29
N LEU A 150 12.37 -21.39 4.80
CA LEU A 150 12.13 -21.41 6.25
C LEU A 150 12.45 -22.81 6.83
N PRO A 151 12.85 -22.91 8.11
CA PRO A 151 13.06 -24.20 8.76
C PRO A 151 11.84 -25.13 8.75
N SER A 152 10.64 -24.55 8.65
CA SER A 152 9.35 -25.26 8.60
C SER A 152 8.89 -25.60 7.18
N GLU A 153 9.62 -25.21 6.12
CA GLU A 153 9.25 -25.54 4.75
C GLU A 153 9.45 -27.04 4.50
N THR A 154 8.34 -27.72 4.21
CA THR A 154 8.36 -29.09 3.70
C THR A 154 8.19 -29.04 2.19
N GLY A 155 9.02 -29.78 1.44
CA GLY A 155 9.09 -29.71 -0.03
C GLY A 155 7.82 -30.12 -0.80
N SER A 156 6.70 -30.37 -0.11
CA SER A 156 5.40 -30.74 -0.68
C SER A 156 4.38 -29.61 -0.72
N VAL A 157 4.64 -28.47 -0.06
CA VAL A 157 3.70 -27.34 0.00
C VAL A 157 4.22 -26.18 -0.83
N THR A 158 3.54 -25.86 -1.92
CA THR A 158 3.78 -24.63 -2.69
C THR A 158 3.31 -23.44 -1.87
N ALA A 159 4.22 -22.50 -1.57
CA ALA A 159 3.86 -21.27 -0.89
C ALA A 159 2.82 -20.47 -1.70
N GLU A 160 1.82 -19.91 -1.01
CA GLU A 160 0.79 -19.06 -1.63
C GLU A 160 1.37 -17.69 -2.02
N LEU A 161 1.01 -17.16 -3.19
CA LEU A 161 1.32 -15.77 -3.58
C LEU A 161 0.56 -14.77 -2.68
N SER A 162 1.23 -14.24 -1.66
CA SER A 162 0.65 -13.34 -0.65
C SER A 162 1.71 -12.45 0.01
N SER A 163 1.29 -11.48 0.83
CA SER A 163 2.19 -10.65 1.66
C SER A 163 2.94 -11.45 2.73
N HIS A 164 2.53 -12.70 3.00
CA HIS A 164 3.12 -13.59 3.99
C HIS A 164 4.06 -14.64 3.40
N SER A 165 4.30 -14.64 2.08
CA SER A 165 5.28 -15.53 1.43
C SER A 165 6.51 -14.78 0.93
N GLY A 166 7.59 -15.53 0.76
CA GLY A 166 8.85 -15.05 0.22
C GLY A 166 8.90 -15.00 -1.30
N LEU A 167 7.84 -15.40 -2.00
CA LEU A 167 7.77 -15.41 -3.47
C LEU A 167 7.84 -14.01 -4.07
N GLU A 168 8.17 -13.91 -5.35
CA GLU A 168 8.02 -12.67 -6.10
C GLU A 168 6.54 -12.25 -6.15
N LEU A 169 6.29 -10.95 -5.93
CA LEU A 169 4.99 -10.33 -6.12
C LEU A 169 5.10 -9.31 -7.24
N GLY A 170 4.54 -9.65 -8.41
CA GLY A 170 4.51 -8.76 -9.57
C GLY A 170 3.66 -7.50 -9.34
N PRO A 171 3.69 -6.52 -10.27
CA PRO A 171 3.00 -5.24 -10.13
C PRO A 171 1.50 -5.40 -9.87
N HIS A 172 1.02 -4.80 -8.78
CA HIS A 172 -0.39 -4.82 -8.40
C HIS A 172 -0.81 -3.60 -7.58
N THR A 173 -2.12 -3.37 -7.54
CA THR A 173 -2.82 -2.55 -6.54
C THR A 173 -3.33 -3.43 -5.40
N GLU A 174 -3.56 -2.87 -4.22
CA GLU A 174 -4.16 -3.61 -3.10
C GLU A 174 -5.67 -3.88 -3.32
N PRO A 175 -6.16 -5.09 -2.95
CA PRO A 175 -7.59 -5.45 -2.96
C PRO A 175 -8.44 -4.59 -2.01
N PRO A 176 -9.78 -4.58 -2.17
CA PRO A 176 -10.60 -5.21 -3.23
C PRO A 176 -10.48 -4.52 -4.59
N TYR A 177 -10.76 -5.24 -5.69
CA TYR A 177 -10.45 -4.78 -7.06
C TYR A 177 -11.60 -4.06 -7.76
N ASN A 178 -12.34 -3.22 -7.02
CA ASN A 178 -13.27 -2.27 -7.60
C ASN A 178 -12.55 -0.93 -7.81
N CYS A 179 -12.63 -0.40 -9.04
CA CYS A 179 -12.03 0.89 -9.43
C CYS A 179 -12.83 2.11 -8.94
N SER A 180 -13.60 2.00 -7.87
CA SER A 180 -14.53 3.05 -7.45
C SER A 180 -14.03 3.83 -6.24
N LEU A 181 -14.50 5.07 -6.11
CA LEU A 181 -14.42 5.85 -4.88
C LEU A 181 -15.63 5.63 -3.97
N ASN A 182 -16.67 4.97 -4.48
CA ASN A 182 -17.92 4.72 -3.76
C ASN A 182 -18.12 3.23 -3.55
N ALA A 183 -18.84 2.88 -2.49
CA ALA A 183 -19.29 1.53 -2.29
C ALA A 183 -20.17 1.06 -3.46
N GLU A 184 -19.93 -0.18 -3.91
CA GLU A 184 -20.63 -0.79 -5.04
C GLU A 184 -21.00 -2.22 -4.69
N ASN A 185 -22.23 -2.63 -5.06
CA ASN A 185 -22.76 -3.98 -4.82
C ASN A 185 -22.64 -4.45 -3.37
N GLY A 186 -22.74 -3.54 -2.40
CA GLY A 186 -22.62 -3.88 -0.98
C GLY A 186 -21.18 -4.06 -0.49
N HIS A 187 -20.17 -3.70 -1.28
CA HIS A 187 -18.75 -3.75 -0.93
C HIS A 187 -18.13 -2.35 -0.89
N SER A 188 -17.18 -2.11 0.01
CA SER A 188 -16.44 -0.84 0.05
C SER A 188 -15.41 -0.74 -1.09
N PRO A 189 -14.98 0.48 -1.44
CA PRO A 189 -13.85 0.73 -2.34
C PRO A 189 -12.55 0.02 -1.94
N ALA A 190 -11.60 -0.09 -2.87
CA ALA A 190 -10.23 -0.42 -2.51
C ALA A 190 -9.57 0.71 -1.72
N PRO A 191 -8.49 0.43 -0.95
CA PRO A 191 -7.69 1.46 -0.31
C PRO A 191 -7.31 2.57 -1.30
N SER A 192 -7.45 3.84 -0.89
CA SER A 192 -6.94 4.97 -1.68
C SER A 192 -5.42 5.01 -1.66
N ALA A 193 -4.82 4.61 -0.54
CA ALA A 193 -3.39 4.51 -0.36
C ALA A 193 -3.02 3.36 0.57
N LEU A 194 -1.75 2.97 0.51
CA LEU A 194 -1.09 2.17 1.52
C LEU A 194 0.18 2.89 1.98
N ILE A 195 0.53 2.74 3.25
CA ILE A 195 1.81 3.20 3.80
C ILE A 195 2.61 2.02 4.32
N LEU A 196 3.90 1.99 3.99
CA LEU A 196 4.84 0.93 4.35
C LEU A 196 6.01 1.51 5.15
N THR A 197 6.34 0.89 6.27
CA THR A 197 7.59 1.14 7.03
C THR A 197 8.25 -0.20 7.33
N ALA A 198 9.58 -0.26 7.27
CA ALA A 198 10.26 -1.46 7.75
C ALA A 198 10.36 -1.42 9.28
N ARG A 199 10.14 -2.56 9.92
CA ARG A 199 10.70 -2.82 11.25
C ARG A 199 12.08 -3.43 11.11
N TRP A 200 12.23 -4.40 10.20
CA TRP A 200 13.52 -5.00 9.87
C TRP A 200 13.67 -5.17 8.36
N ASN A 201 14.83 -4.80 7.83
CA ASN A 201 15.21 -5.06 6.43
C ASN A 201 16.73 -5.22 6.31
N PRO A 202 17.33 -6.22 7.00
CA PRO A 202 18.79 -6.32 7.16
C PRO A 202 19.56 -6.46 5.84
N SER A 203 18.94 -7.08 4.83
CA SER A 203 19.53 -7.22 3.49
C SER A 203 19.15 -6.08 2.53
N GLN A 204 18.53 -5.01 3.05
CA GLN A 204 18.20 -3.79 2.29
C GLN A 204 17.41 -4.08 1.01
N GLU A 205 16.45 -5.00 1.09
CA GLU A 205 15.69 -5.44 -0.08
C GLU A 205 14.62 -4.41 -0.45
N PRO A 206 14.57 -3.94 -1.71
CA PRO A 206 13.70 -2.85 -2.10
C PRO A 206 12.23 -3.28 -2.22
N THR A 207 11.34 -2.33 -2.01
CA THR A 207 9.97 -2.35 -2.54
C THR A 207 9.98 -1.61 -3.88
N LYS A 208 9.39 -2.21 -4.91
CA LYS A 208 9.29 -1.64 -6.26
C LYS A 208 7.98 -0.85 -6.41
N LEU A 209 8.03 0.25 -7.14
CA LEU A 209 6.89 1.12 -7.44
C LEU A 209 6.88 1.53 -8.91
N ILE A 210 5.74 1.41 -9.57
CA ILE A 210 5.51 1.84 -10.94
C ILE A 210 4.37 2.86 -10.94
N PRO A 211 4.66 4.17 -11.04
CA PRO A 211 3.65 5.19 -11.31
C PRO A 211 2.95 4.91 -12.65
N VAL A 212 1.62 4.97 -12.68
CA VAL A 212 0.85 4.57 -13.87
C VAL A 212 0.33 5.74 -14.69
N ARG A 213 0.45 6.99 -14.25
CA ARG A 213 -0.08 8.15 -15.00
C ARG A 213 0.53 8.26 -16.39
N ASN A 214 1.86 8.16 -16.48
CA ASN A 214 2.57 8.17 -17.76
C ASN A 214 2.32 6.92 -18.60
N VAL A 215 1.96 5.79 -17.97
CA VAL A 215 1.55 4.57 -18.68
C VAL A 215 0.18 4.77 -19.32
N ILE A 216 -0.80 5.27 -18.56
CA ILE A 216 -2.16 5.53 -19.06
C ILE A 216 -2.16 6.61 -20.15
N ALA A 217 -1.34 7.64 -20.01
CA ALA A 217 -1.21 8.71 -21.02
C ALA A 217 -0.66 8.23 -22.37
N LYS A 218 0.03 7.08 -22.43
CA LYS A 218 0.54 6.48 -23.67
C LYS A 218 -0.50 5.61 -24.40
N LEU A 219 -1.59 5.24 -23.74
CA LEU A 219 -2.70 4.55 -24.39
C LEU A 219 -3.43 5.50 -25.33
N ASN A 220 -3.92 4.99 -26.46
CA ASN A 220 -4.84 5.78 -27.28
C ASN A 220 -6.22 5.89 -26.61
N GLY A 221 -7.03 6.87 -27.02
CA GLY A 221 -8.33 7.13 -26.39
C GLY A 221 -9.32 5.95 -26.42
N LEU A 222 -9.25 5.11 -27.45
CA LEU A 222 -10.10 3.91 -27.55
C LEU A 222 -9.63 2.80 -26.60
N GLU A 223 -8.33 2.63 -26.44
CA GLU A 223 -7.76 1.68 -25.47
C GLU A 223 -8.08 2.10 -24.04
N ALA A 224 -7.90 3.38 -23.71
CA ALA A 224 -8.24 3.92 -22.40
C ALA A 224 -9.75 3.74 -22.08
N LEU A 225 -10.62 4.00 -23.06
CA LEU A 225 -12.06 3.76 -22.93
C LEU A 225 -12.37 2.26 -22.76
N ALA A 226 -11.69 1.38 -23.49
CA ALA A 226 -11.90 -0.06 -23.40
C ALA A 226 -11.47 -0.61 -22.02
N LEU A 227 -10.40 -0.08 -21.42
CA LEU A 227 -10.00 -0.42 -20.05
C LEU A 227 -11.02 0.03 -18.98
N SER A 228 -11.90 0.99 -19.31
CA SER A 228 -13.00 1.39 -18.43
C SER A 228 -14.26 0.55 -18.58
N SER A 229 -14.31 -0.33 -19.58
CA SER A 229 -15.42 -1.27 -19.75
C SER A 229 -15.32 -2.45 -18.77
N LYS A 230 -16.46 -3.02 -18.41
CA LYS A 230 -16.59 -4.27 -17.65
C LYS A 230 -16.25 -5.45 -18.56
N SER A 231 -14.96 -5.64 -18.84
CA SER A 231 -14.45 -6.66 -19.78
C SER A 231 -13.32 -7.51 -19.20
N PHE A 232 -13.03 -7.33 -17.91
CA PHE A 232 -11.90 -7.99 -17.24
C PHE A 232 -12.39 -8.81 -16.05
N CYS A 233 -11.74 -9.93 -15.80
CA CYS A 233 -12.02 -10.78 -14.66
C CYS A 233 -10.91 -10.63 -13.63
N PHE A 234 -11.26 -10.81 -12.36
CA PHE A 234 -10.31 -10.85 -11.27
C PHE A 234 -10.48 -12.14 -10.46
N SER A 235 -9.38 -12.80 -10.12
CA SER A 235 -9.36 -13.98 -9.24
C SER A 235 -8.92 -13.61 -7.82
N ARG A 236 -9.74 -13.86 -6.80
CA ARG A 236 -9.42 -13.56 -5.38
C ARG A 236 -8.22 -14.37 -4.88
N SER A 237 -7.46 -13.78 -3.96
CA SER A 237 -6.41 -14.49 -3.19
C SER A 237 -7.05 -15.42 -2.16
N GLU A 238 -6.37 -16.51 -1.81
CA GLU A 238 -6.87 -17.50 -0.84
C GLU A 238 -6.86 -16.97 0.60
N CYS A 239 -6.25 -15.79 0.85
CA CYS A 239 -6.23 -15.13 2.15
C CYS A 239 -7.58 -14.47 2.54
N PHE A 240 -8.53 -14.34 1.61
CA PHE A 240 -9.88 -13.83 1.91
C PHE A 240 -10.83 -14.98 2.28
N VAL A 241 -11.78 -14.73 3.18
CA VAL A 241 -12.84 -15.71 3.50
C VAL A 241 -13.55 -16.10 2.19
N LYS A 242 -13.65 -17.41 1.93
CA LYS A 242 -14.42 -17.95 0.80
C LYS A 242 -15.89 -17.57 1.01
N ASP A 243 -16.32 -16.54 0.30
CA ASP A 243 -17.74 -16.34 0.06
C ASP A 243 -18.09 -17.23 -1.15
N ASP A 244 -19.08 -18.09 -0.99
CA ASP A 244 -19.54 -19.03 -2.03
C ASP A 244 -20.29 -18.33 -3.18
N SER A 245 -20.23 -16.98 -3.23
CA SER A 245 -20.91 -16.14 -4.20
C SER A 245 -19.94 -15.54 -5.24
N GLU A 246 -20.12 -16.04 -6.47
CA GLU A 246 -19.84 -15.41 -7.76
C GLU A 246 -18.46 -15.61 -8.42
N ASP A 247 -18.47 -16.60 -9.31
CA ASP A 247 -17.63 -16.69 -10.50
C ASP A 247 -17.68 -15.38 -11.33
N MET A 248 -16.50 -14.86 -11.66
CA MET A 248 -16.26 -13.98 -12.81
C MET A 248 -17.11 -12.71 -12.90
N LEU A 249 -17.12 -11.89 -11.83
CA LEU A 249 -17.62 -10.52 -11.94
C LEU A 249 -16.79 -9.75 -12.98
N GLU A 250 -17.48 -9.07 -13.90
CA GLU A 250 -16.86 -8.23 -14.92
C GLU A 250 -16.43 -6.89 -14.28
N HIS A 251 -15.13 -6.67 -14.22
CA HIS A 251 -14.51 -5.47 -13.67
C HIS A 251 -13.96 -4.57 -14.77
N SER A 252 -13.88 -3.29 -14.47
CA SER A 252 -13.04 -2.32 -15.18
C SER A 252 -11.64 -2.30 -14.57
N ILE A 253 -10.61 -1.97 -15.37
CA ILE A 253 -9.25 -1.74 -14.88
C ILE A 253 -9.02 -0.27 -14.53
N ILE A 254 -9.72 0.63 -15.23
CA ILE A 254 -9.64 2.08 -15.02
C ILE A 254 -11.04 2.65 -14.84
N GLN A 255 -11.19 3.60 -13.93
CA GLN A 255 -12.39 4.43 -13.83
C GLN A 255 -11.98 5.90 -13.81
N PHE A 256 -12.48 6.69 -14.75
CA PHE A 256 -12.25 8.13 -14.78
C PHE A 256 -13.14 8.83 -13.77
N ASP A 257 -12.61 9.83 -13.09
CA ASP A 257 -13.37 10.67 -12.17
C ASP A 257 -13.84 11.97 -12.84
N PRO A 258 -14.90 12.63 -12.32
CA PRO A 258 -15.40 13.89 -12.88
C PRO A 258 -14.40 15.06 -12.84
N ARG A 259 -13.28 14.92 -12.12
CA ARG A 259 -12.21 15.93 -12.01
C ARG A 259 -11.15 15.75 -13.09
N GLY A 260 -11.33 14.77 -13.99
CA GLY A 260 -10.41 14.46 -15.07
C GLY A 260 -9.20 13.63 -14.65
N ASP A 261 -9.28 12.95 -13.49
CA ASP A 261 -8.29 11.95 -13.08
C ASP A 261 -8.85 10.53 -13.24
N PHE A 262 -8.12 9.52 -12.77
CA PHE A 262 -8.54 8.12 -12.83
C PHE A 262 -8.22 7.35 -11.54
N THR A 263 -8.90 6.22 -11.39
CA THR A 263 -8.55 5.16 -10.44
C THR A 263 -8.21 3.92 -11.23
N LEU A 264 -7.02 3.35 -10.99
CA LEU A 264 -6.61 2.09 -11.58
C LEU A 264 -6.69 0.95 -10.56
N ARG A 265 -7.16 -0.23 -10.99
CA ARG A 265 -7.01 -1.51 -10.28
C ARG A 265 -6.47 -2.54 -11.23
N TYR A 266 -5.35 -3.14 -10.84
CA TYR A 266 -4.66 -4.09 -11.68
C TYR A 266 -3.85 -5.05 -10.80
N ASN A 267 -3.71 -6.28 -11.26
CA ASN A 267 -2.80 -7.25 -10.68
C ASN A 267 -2.26 -8.14 -11.80
N SER A 268 -0.94 -8.20 -11.95
CA SER A 268 -0.29 -8.85 -13.09
C SER A 268 -0.54 -10.35 -13.21
N TYR A 269 -0.94 -11.02 -12.12
CA TYR A 269 -1.17 -12.47 -12.07
C TYR A 269 -2.62 -12.84 -11.73
N ARG A 270 -3.49 -11.88 -11.40
CA ARG A 270 -4.90 -12.16 -11.05
C ARG A 270 -5.93 -11.59 -12.02
N TYR A 271 -5.55 -10.61 -12.84
CA TYR A 271 -6.43 -10.08 -13.88
C TYR A 271 -6.34 -10.91 -15.16
N SER A 272 -7.49 -11.16 -15.78
CA SER A 272 -7.60 -11.73 -17.13
C SER A 272 -8.66 -10.99 -17.94
N VAL A 273 -8.69 -11.24 -19.25
CA VAL A 273 -9.73 -10.69 -20.13
C VAL A 273 -10.92 -11.64 -20.17
N HIS A 274 -12.13 -11.12 -19.98
CA HIS A 274 -13.36 -11.91 -20.02
C HIS A 274 -13.57 -12.52 -21.41
N GLU A 275 -14.17 -13.72 -21.49
CA GLU A 275 -14.31 -14.46 -22.75
C GLU A 275 -15.13 -13.69 -23.80
N LYS A 276 -16.14 -12.94 -23.35
CA LYS A 276 -17.02 -12.13 -24.22
C LYS A 276 -16.48 -10.73 -24.50
N ALA A 277 -15.30 -10.38 -23.99
CA ALA A 277 -14.71 -9.07 -24.20
C ALA A 277 -14.45 -8.81 -25.68
N SER A 278 -14.69 -7.56 -26.10
CA SER A 278 -14.43 -7.12 -27.47
C SER A 278 -12.94 -7.26 -27.85
N GLN A 279 -12.66 -7.34 -29.15
CA GLN A 279 -11.27 -7.33 -29.64
C GLN A 279 -10.50 -6.09 -29.16
N LEU A 280 -11.17 -4.94 -29.06
CA LEU A 280 -10.58 -3.70 -28.56
C LEU A 280 -10.20 -3.81 -27.07
N ALA A 281 -11.05 -4.40 -26.21
CA ALA A 281 -10.72 -4.60 -24.80
C ALA A 281 -9.56 -5.59 -24.61
N ARG A 282 -9.50 -6.65 -25.42
CA ARG A 282 -8.37 -7.58 -25.46
C ARG A 282 -7.08 -6.86 -25.85
N GLN A 283 -7.11 -6.06 -26.92
CA GLN A 283 -5.97 -5.28 -27.36
C GLN A 283 -5.51 -4.30 -26.29
N ALA A 284 -6.43 -3.54 -25.69
CA ALA A 284 -6.13 -2.55 -24.66
C ALA A 284 -5.47 -3.17 -23.42
N TYR A 285 -5.90 -4.37 -23.02
CA TYR A 285 -5.25 -5.12 -21.94
C TYR A 285 -3.81 -5.48 -22.25
N TRP A 286 -3.53 -5.97 -23.47
CA TRP A 286 -2.16 -6.29 -23.88
C TRP A 286 -1.29 -5.03 -24.02
N SER A 287 -1.83 -3.96 -24.62
CA SER A 287 -1.15 -2.66 -24.68
C SER A 287 -0.79 -2.15 -23.27
N LEU A 288 -1.71 -2.25 -22.31
CA LEU A 288 -1.44 -1.89 -20.91
C LEU A 288 -0.29 -2.74 -20.33
N LYS A 289 -0.32 -4.06 -20.51
CA LYS A 289 0.74 -4.95 -20.03
C LYS A 289 2.11 -4.60 -20.62
N ASP A 290 2.17 -4.37 -21.92
CA ASP A 290 3.41 -4.03 -22.61
C ASP A 290 3.96 -2.68 -22.14
N LEU A 291 3.09 -1.69 -21.95
CA LEU A 291 3.48 -0.39 -21.40
C LEU A 291 3.95 -0.48 -19.95
N LEU A 292 3.30 -1.30 -19.11
CA LEU A 292 3.73 -1.54 -17.73
C LEU A 292 5.10 -2.22 -17.67
N ASN A 293 5.39 -3.16 -18.56
CA ASN A 293 6.70 -3.82 -18.65
C ASN A 293 7.82 -2.87 -19.09
N GLN A 294 7.47 -1.75 -19.73
CA GLN A 294 8.41 -0.72 -20.20
C GLN A 294 8.44 0.52 -19.29
N ALA A 295 7.61 0.54 -18.25
CA ALA A 295 7.46 1.71 -17.38
C ALA A 295 8.67 1.87 -16.45
N ASP A 296 8.92 3.11 -16.04
CA ASP A 296 9.92 3.39 -15.03
C ASP A 296 9.52 2.74 -13.70
N CYS A 297 10.45 1.96 -13.15
CA CYS A 297 10.30 1.29 -11.86
C CYS A 297 11.25 1.93 -10.84
N TYR A 298 10.68 2.40 -9.74
CA TYR A 298 11.41 3.01 -8.64
C TYR A 298 11.61 1.99 -7.52
N GLU A 299 12.80 1.95 -6.95
CA GLU A 299 13.15 1.03 -5.86
C GLU A 299 13.34 1.81 -4.55
N PHE A 300 12.68 1.34 -3.49
CA PHE A 300 12.74 1.95 -2.16
C PHE A 300 13.22 0.94 -1.13
N VAL A 301 14.38 1.18 -0.55
CA VAL A 301 14.90 0.41 0.57
C VAL A 301 14.31 0.99 1.86
N LEU A 302 13.26 0.35 2.36
CA LEU A 302 12.61 0.79 3.59
C LEU A 302 13.43 0.36 4.82
N LEU A 303 13.64 1.32 5.70
CA LEU A 303 14.27 1.21 7.02
C LEU A 303 13.32 1.71 8.12
N PRO A 304 13.59 1.43 9.40
CA PRO A 304 12.83 1.96 10.55
C PRO A 304 12.84 3.49 10.67
N THR A 305 13.65 4.18 9.89
CA THR A 305 13.76 5.65 9.83
C THR A 305 13.08 6.25 8.59
N SER A 306 12.39 5.41 7.80
CA SER A 306 11.72 5.79 6.55
C SER A 306 10.32 5.19 6.43
N ALA A 307 9.45 5.82 5.65
CA ALA A 307 8.16 5.24 5.27
C ALA A 307 7.80 5.64 3.84
N LEU A 308 7.14 4.74 3.11
CA LEU A 308 6.68 4.97 1.75
C LEU A 308 5.15 4.99 1.74
N LEU A 309 4.57 6.14 1.44
CA LEU A 309 3.15 6.33 1.23
C LEU A 309 2.86 6.25 -0.26
N ILE A 310 2.04 5.30 -0.67
CA ILE A 310 1.75 4.97 -2.07
C ILE A 310 0.28 5.28 -2.36
N ASN A 311 0.01 6.06 -3.42
CA ASN A 311 -1.32 6.24 -3.96
C ASN A 311 -1.73 5.00 -4.75
N ASN A 312 -2.55 4.15 -4.13
CA ASN A 312 -2.96 2.85 -4.66
C ASN A 312 -3.85 2.97 -5.92
N SER A 313 -4.31 4.17 -6.25
CA SER A 313 -5.10 4.45 -7.45
C SER A 313 -4.25 4.90 -8.64
N GLN A 314 -2.99 5.25 -8.40
CA GLN A 314 -2.09 5.91 -9.34
C GLN A 314 -0.71 5.23 -9.43
N ALA A 315 -0.50 4.15 -8.69
CA ALA A 315 0.74 3.39 -8.72
C ALA A 315 0.48 1.89 -8.50
N LEU A 316 1.37 1.08 -9.07
CA LEU A 316 1.50 -0.33 -8.72
C LEU A 316 2.71 -0.50 -7.83
N HIS A 317 2.64 -1.40 -6.86
CA HIS A 317 3.80 -1.85 -6.11
C HIS A 317 4.09 -3.32 -6.37
N ALA A 318 5.34 -3.68 -6.17
CA ALA A 318 5.86 -5.01 -6.40
C ALA A 318 7.03 -5.30 -5.45
N ARG A 319 7.45 -6.55 -5.42
CA ARG A 319 8.64 -6.99 -4.68
C ARG A 319 9.21 -8.22 -5.35
N ASP A 320 10.54 -8.32 -5.39
CA ASP A 320 11.22 -9.55 -5.77
C ASP A 320 11.06 -10.65 -4.72
N THR A 321 11.57 -11.83 -5.02
CA THR A 321 11.73 -12.92 -4.05
C THR A 321 12.52 -12.43 -2.83
N ILE A 322 11.98 -12.67 -1.63
CA ILE A 322 12.63 -12.32 -0.36
C ILE A 322 13.92 -13.13 -0.23
N LYS A 323 15.05 -12.43 -0.05
CA LYS A 323 16.37 -13.03 0.14
C LYS A 323 16.68 -13.28 1.61
N ASP A 324 16.19 -12.43 2.49
CA ASP A 324 16.37 -12.53 3.93
C ASP A 324 15.02 -12.66 4.63
N ASN A 325 14.76 -13.82 5.21
CA ASN A 325 13.50 -14.13 5.90
C ASN A 325 13.23 -13.24 7.12
N ARG A 326 14.18 -12.40 7.54
CA ARG A 326 13.99 -11.41 8.60
C ARG A 326 13.43 -10.09 8.08
N ARG A 327 13.25 -9.92 6.77
CA ARG A 327 12.58 -8.74 6.18
C ARG A 327 11.14 -8.68 6.67
N LEU A 328 10.82 -7.62 7.41
CA LEU A 328 9.53 -7.37 8.02
C LEU A 328 9.12 -5.91 7.81
N LEU A 329 8.04 -5.71 7.06
CA LEU A 329 7.38 -4.42 6.91
C LEU A 329 6.07 -4.41 7.71
N ILE A 330 5.66 -3.20 8.06
CA ILE A 330 4.35 -2.89 8.63
C ILE A 330 3.59 -2.07 7.60
N ARG A 331 2.34 -2.44 7.36
CA ARG A 331 1.46 -1.79 6.39
C ARG A 331 0.19 -1.30 7.07
N LEU A 332 -0.23 -0.09 6.70
CA LEU A 332 -1.60 0.41 6.94
C LEU A 332 -2.25 0.77 5.61
N PHE A 333 -3.56 0.61 5.54
CA PHE A 333 -4.38 1.17 4.45
C PHE A 333 -4.94 2.52 4.86
N GLY A 334 -5.13 3.41 3.89
CA GLY A 334 -5.70 4.73 4.08
C GLY A 334 -6.77 5.04 3.04
N TYR A 335 -7.88 5.62 3.50
CA TYR A 335 -8.86 6.26 2.63
C TYR A 335 -8.62 7.76 2.52
N SER A 336 -8.73 8.26 1.29
CA SER A 336 -8.85 9.69 1.03
C SER A 336 -10.19 10.22 1.57
N PRO A 337 -10.29 11.54 1.83
CA PRO A 337 -11.55 12.16 2.24
C PRO A 337 -12.70 11.99 1.25
N ASP A 338 -12.39 11.77 -0.04
CA ASP A 338 -13.37 11.65 -1.11
C ASP A 338 -13.96 10.23 -1.21
N THR A 339 -13.39 9.27 -0.49
CA THR A 339 -13.84 7.88 -0.55
C THR A 339 -15.05 7.64 0.36
N GLN A 340 -16.06 6.96 -0.16
CA GLN A 340 -17.32 6.66 0.53
C GLN A 340 -17.47 5.14 0.78
N PRO A 341 -16.81 4.60 1.83
CA PRO A 341 -16.92 3.18 2.17
C PRO A 341 -18.20 2.87 2.96
N LEU A 342 -18.55 1.58 3.06
CA LEU A 342 -19.61 1.08 3.93
C LEU A 342 -19.05 0.87 5.34
N ILE A 343 -19.25 1.85 6.21
CA ILE A 343 -18.68 1.84 7.55
C ILE A 343 -19.47 0.90 8.47
N LEU A 344 -18.77 -0.04 9.10
CA LEU A 344 -19.31 -0.95 10.11
C LEU A 344 -18.99 -0.47 11.53
N GLN A 345 -17.79 0.08 11.72
CA GLN A 345 -17.33 0.67 12.96
C GLN A 345 -16.53 1.95 12.69
N GLN A 346 -16.72 2.99 13.50
CA GLN A 346 -16.03 4.26 13.30
C GLN A 346 -14.64 4.30 13.96
N ASP A 347 -14.40 3.64 15.09
CA ASP A 347 -13.13 3.80 15.80
C ASP A 347 -12.75 2.53 16.59
N PRO A 348 -11.71 1.77 16.19
CA PRO A 348 -11.00 1.88 14.90
C PRO A 348 -11.94 1.78 13.69
N LEU A 349 -11.59 2.42 12.57
CA LEU A 349 -12.42 2.39 11.36
C LEU A 349 -12.38 1.00 10.73
N ILE A 350 -13.53 0.32 10.75
CA ILE A 350 -13.75 -0.97 10.08
C ILE A 350 -14.85 -0.77 9.04
N VAL A 351 -14.60 -1.24 7.83
CA VAL A 351 -15.52 -1.14 6.70
C VAL A 351 -15.81 -2.52 6.13
N ARG A 352 -16.95 -2.66 5.46
CA ARG A 352 -17.32 -3.90 4.79
C ARG A 352 -16.42 -4.14 3.57
N GLY A 353 -15.74 -5.28 3.51
CA GLY A 353 -14.93 -5.68 2.36
C GLY A 353 -15.73 -6.14 1.15
#